data_AF-A0A9E6AY57-F1
#
_entry.id   AF-A0A9E6AY57-F1
#
_cell.length_a   1.000
_cell.length_b   1.000
_cell.length_c   1.000
_cell.angle_alpha   90.00
_cell.angle_beta   90.00
_cell.angle_gamma   90.00
#
_symmetry.space_group_name_H-M   'P 1'
#
loop_
_entity.id
_entity.type
_entity.pdbx_description
1 polymer ?
#
loop_
_entity_poly.entity_id
_entity_poly.type
_entity_poly.pdbx_seq_one_letter_code
_entity_poly.pdbx_strand_id
1 'polypeptide(L)' 'NLNDANYTAMADDFDNSLAFKAAKSLVFEGMKQPSGYTEPLLHAFRAQQKQQIK' A
#
# COMPACT_ATOMS: atom_id res chain seq x y z
N ASN A 1 -8.23 -13.47 -0.18
CA ASN A 1 -8.10 -13.29 -1.65
C ASN A 1 -7.47 -14.49 -2.37
N LEU A 2 -7.20 -15.63 -1.70
CA LEU A 2 -6.53 -16.80 -2.30
C LEU A 2 -7.19 -17.32 -3.60
N ASN A 3 -8.50 -17.18 -3.72
CA ASN A 3 -9.26 -17.68 -4.87
C ASN A 3 -9.51 -16.60 -5.94
N ASP A 4 -8.88 -15.42 -5.84
CA ASP A 4 -9.00 -14.35 -6.83
C ASP A 4 -7.79 -14.35 -7.77
N ALA A 5 -8.01 -14.62 -9.05
CA ALA A 5 -6.97 -14.67 -10.07
C ALA A 5 -6.27 -13.32 -10.31
N ASN A 6 -6.89 -12.21 -9.92
CA ASN A 6 -6.32 -10.87 -10.05
C ASN A 6 -5.58 -10.41 -8.79
N TYR A 7 -5.58 -11.22 -7.71
CA TYR A 7 -4.91 -10.87 -6.48
C TYR A 7 -3.45 -11.30 -6.47
N THR A 8 -2.59 -10.42 -5.99
CA THR A 8 -1.18 -10.72 -5.70
C THR A 8 -0.99 -10.79 -4.20
N ALA A 9 -0.47 -11.91 -3.69
CA ALA A 9 -0.24 -12.09 -2.26
C ALA A 9 0.90 -11.20 -1.77
N MET A 10 0.64 -10.44 -0.71
CA MET A 10 1.64 -9.54 -0.12
C MET A 10 2.78 -10.29 0.59
N ALA A 11 2.52 -11.53 1.02
CA ALA A 11 3.46 -12.33 1.81
C ALA A 11 4.52 -13.05 0.96
N ASP A 12 4.35 -13.09 -0.36
CA ASP A 12 5.34 -13.68 -1.26
C ASP A 12 6.63 -12.84 -1.29
N ASP A 13 6.50 -11.52 -1.11
CA ASP A 13 7.62 -10.59 -0.97
C ASP A 13 7.18 -9.30 -0.23
N PHE A 14 7.39 -9.27 1.08
CA PHE A 14 7.05 -8.10 1.90
C PHE A 14 7.89 -6.86 1.56
N ASP A 15 9.15 -7.06 1.15
CA ASP A 15 10.09 -5.99 0.87
C ASP A 15 9.76 -5.29 -0.44
N ASN A 16 9.12 -5.96 -1.40
CA ASN A 16 8.68 -5.37 -2.66
C ASN A 16 7.17 -5.12 -2.75
N SER A 17 6.37 -5.64 -1.81
CA SER A 17 4.93 -5.37 -1.78
C SER A 17 4.61 -3.91 -1.44
N LEU A 18 4.20 -3.14 -2.46
CA LEU A 18 3.74 -1.76 -2.29
C LEU A 18 2.53 -1.66 -1.35
N ALA A 19 1.61 -2.62 -1.40
CA ALA A 19 0.45 -2.68 -0.51
C ALA A 19 0.87 -2.89 0.95
N PHE A 20 1.85 -3.76 1.20
CA PHE A 20 2.39 -3.96 2.54
C PHE A 20 3.12 -2.73 3.06
N LYS A 21 3.95 -2.08 2.22
CA LYS A 21 4.59 -0.80 2.55
C LYS A 21 3.57 0.28 2.89
N ALA A 22 2.48 0.39 2.14
CA ALA A 22 1.41 1.34 2.42
C ALA A 22 0.78 1.09 3.80
N ALA A 23 0.44 -0.16 4.12
CA ALA A 23 -0.09 -0.53 5.42
C ALA A 23 0.91 -0.20 6.56
N LYS A 24 2.20 -0.47 6.34
CA LYS A 24 3.28 -0.12 7.27
C LYS A 24 3.34 1.39 7.52
N SER A 25 3.32 2.21 6.46
CA SER A 25 3.34 3.67 6.58
C SER A 25 2.11 4.21 7.30
N LEU A 26 0.91 3.66 7.08
CA LEU A 26 -0.29 4.08 7.82
C LEU A 26 -0.13 3.88 9.33
N VAL A 27 0.53 2.80 9.76
CA VAL A 27 0.79 2.52 11.18
C VAL A 27 1.88 3.43 11.75
N PHE A 28 3.07 3.43 11.13
CA PHE A 28 4.24 4.10 11.71
C PHE A 28 4.30 5.60 11.43
N GLU A 29 3.64 6.06 10.36
CA GLU A 29 3.56 7.48 9.98
C GLU A 29 2.16 8.07 10.21
N GLY A 30 1.22 7.30 10.76
CA GLY A 30 -0.16 7.73 10.99
C GLY A 30 -0.28 8.98 11.87
N MET A 31 0.54 9.08 12.91
CA MET A 31 0.59 10.27 13.79
C MET A 31 1.12 11.54 13.08
N LYS A 32 1.81 11.38 11.95
CA LYS A 32 2.30 12.49 11.13
C LYS A 32 1.25 12.93 10.10
N GLN A 33 0.22 12.13 9.86
CA GLN A 33 -0.83 12.49 8.92
C GLN A 33 -1.73 13.58 9.50
N PRO A 34 -2.13 14.58 8.70
CA PRO A 34 -3.02 15.64 9.16
C PRO A 34 -4.33 15.01 9.63
N SER A 35 -4.69 15.22 10.91
CA SER A 35 -5.90 14.65 11.51
C SER A 35 -6.06 13.13 11.36
N GLY A 36 -4.96 12.39 11.14
CA GLY A 36 -5.00 10.95 10.89
C GLY A 36 -5.57 10.55 9.53
N TYR A 37 -5.69 11.47 8.56
CA TYR A 37 -6.14 11.16 7.21
C TYR A 37 -5.23 10.13 6.53
N THR A 38 -5.84 9.25 5.77
CA THR A 38 -5.14 8.14 5.10
C THR A 38 -4.84 8.45 3.65
N GLU A 39 -5.60 9.37 3.08
CA GLU A 39 -5.60 9.76 1.68
C GLU A 39 -4.21 10.18 1.19
N PRO A 40 -3.40 10.99 1.92
CA PRO A 40 -2.08 11.37 1.44
C PRO A 40 -1.18 10.15 1.18
N LEU A 41 -1.17 9.18 2.09
CA LEU A 41 -0.39 7.94 1.93
C LEU A 41 -1.02 7.03 0.87
N LEU A 42 -2.32 6.75 0.97
CA LEU A 42 -3.00 5.82 0.06
C LEU A 42 -2.96 6.29 -1.40
N HIS A 43 -3.16 7.59 -1.65
CA HIS A 43 -3.07 8.14 -2.99
C HIS A 43 -1.65 8.04 -3.56
N ALA A 44 -0.63 8.32 -2.75
CA ALA A 44 0.77 8.21 -3.16
C ALA A 44 1.13 6.76 -3.55
N PHE A 45 0.86 5.78 -2.68
CA PHE A 45 1.15 4.37 -2.97
C PHE A 45 0.32 3.83 -4.15
N ARG A 46 -0.95 4.24 -4.27
CA ARG A 46 -1.78 3.81 -5.42
C ARG A 46 -1.27 4.40 -6.74
N ALA A 47 -0.81 5.65 -6.74
CA ALA A 47 -0.21 6.25 -7.93
C ALA A 47 1.05 5.47 -8.38
N GLN A 48 1.90 5.07 -7.43
CA GLN A 48 3.09 4.23 -7.71
C GLN A 48 2.68 2.88 -8.31
N GLN A 49 1.71 2.17 -7.73
CA GLN A 49 1.24 0.89 -8.29
C GLN A 49 0.72 1.06 -9.72
N LYS A 50 -0.03 2.14 -10.00
CA LYS A 50 -0.54 2.42 -11.36
C LYS A 50 0.60 2.69 -12.35
N GLN A 51 1.73 3.24 -11.91
CA GLN A 51 2.91 3.43 -12.76
C GLN A 51 3.64 2.11 -13.05
N GLN A 52 3.64 1.15 -12.11
CA GLN A 52 4.26 -0.17 -12.31
C GLN A 52 3.46 -1.10 -13.22
N ILE A 53 2.13 -0.93 -13.26
CA ILE A 53 1.23 -1.74 -14.10
C ILE A 53 1.14 -1.18 -15.54
N LYS A 54 1.52 0.09 -15.75
CA LYS A 54 1.59 0.70 -17.08
C LYS A 54 2.70 0.08 -17.91
#